data_AF-A0A5C7HH35-F1
#
_entry.id   AF-A0A5C7HH35-F1
#
_cell.length_a   1.000
_cell.length_b   1.000
_cell.length_c   1.000
_cell.angle_alpha   90.00
_cell.angle_beta   90.00
_cell.angle_gamma   90.00
#
_symmetry.space_group_name_H-M   'P 1'
#
loop_
_entity.id
_entity.type
_entity.pdbx_description
1 polymer ?
#
loop_
_entity_poly.entity_id
_entity_poly.type
_entity_poly.pdbx_seq_one_letter_code
_entity_poly.pdbx_strand_id
1 'polypeptide(L)'
;MELPEFFSSLIVVEGKVCWDLYIDGLVISSDGNLLDALGAAIRAALSNTGIPSVHVAAGASNDEQPEVDISDEEFLQFDTTGVPVIVTLTKVGKHYIVDYLNYLGRITGLRVTLLELFGPADATSEEESQMSSAVSISINRQGHICGMTKRGGSGIDPSVILDMISVANFVSRQLIEKLDSEISAAEANEKDS
;
A
#
# COMPACT_ATOMS: atom_id res chain seq x y z
N MET A 1 -4.22 -8.09 -23.97
CA MET A 1 -3.50 -7.49 -22.84
C MET A 1 -4.19 -8.08 -21.63
N GLU A 2 -3.56 -9.05 -20.97
CA GLU A 2 -4.16 -9.67 -19.78
C GLU A 2 -4.24 -8.62 -18.68
N LEU A 3 -5.39 -8.55 -18.00
CA LEU A 3 -5.51 -7.73 -16.81
C LEU A 3 -4.54 -8.28 -15.74
N PRO A 4 -3.82 -7.42 -15.01
CA PRO A 4 -3.06 -7.86 -13.84
C PRO A 4 -3.96 -8.74 -12.95
N GLU A 5 -3.44 -9.85 -12.44
CA GLU A 5 -4.23 -10.86 -11.69
C GLU A 5 -5.12 -10.24 -10.59
N PHE A 6 -4.65 -9.15 -9.98
CA PHE A 6 -5.40 -8.32 -9.03
C PHE A 6 -6.79 -7.87 -9.53
N PHE A 7 -6.92 -7.45 -10.80
CA PHE A 7 -8.21 -6.98 -11.33
C PHE A 7 -9.12 -8.11 -11.77
N SER A 8 -8.54 -9.28 -12.07
CA SER A 8 -9.30 -10.46 -12.48
C SER A 8 -10.15 -11.02 -11.34
N SER A 9 -9.68 -10.91 -10.08
CA SER A 9 -10.45 -11.34 -8.89
C SER A 9 -11.68 -10.48 -8.61
N LEU A 10 -11.75 -9.27 -9.15
CA LEU A 10 -12.90 -8.37 -9.00
C LEU A 10 -14.01 -8.66 -10.01
N ILE A 11 -13.73 -9.44 -11.06
CA ILE A 11 -14.72 -9.74 -12.10
C ILE A 11 -15.68 -10.83 -11.58
N VAL A 12 -16.97 -10.50 -11.56
CA VAL A 12 -18.05 -11.45 -11.23
C VAL A 12 -18.58 -12.09 -12.51
N VAL A 13 -18.94 -11.24 -13.49
CA VAL A 13 -19.37 -11.64 -14.83
C VAL A 13 -18.64 -10.78 -15.85
N GLU A 14 -17.85 -11.43 -16.70
CA GLU A 14 -17.03 -10.74 -17.70
C GLU A 14 -17.86 -9.79 -18.56
N GLY A 15 -17.43 -8.53 -18.64
CA GLY A 15 -18.09 -7.48 -19.41
C GLY A 15 -19.44 -7.01 -18.88
N LYS A 16 -19.93 -7.54 -17.74
CA LYS A 16 -21.24 -7.19 -17.18
C LYS A 16 -21.16 -6.67 -15.75
N VAL A 17 -20.54 -7.43 -14.84
CA VAL A 17 -20.56 -7.13 -13.40
C VAL A 17 -19.17 -7.37 -12.81
N CYS A 18 -18.69 -6.40 -12.06
CA CYS A 18 -17.47 -6.50 -11.28
C CYS A 18 -17.62 -5.72 -9.98
N TRP A 19 -16.78 -6.05 -9.01
CA TRP A 19 -16.58 -5.26 -7.81
C TRP A 19 -15.88 -3.95 -8.14
N ASP A 20 -16.35 -2.86 -7.56
CA ASP A 20 -15.70 -1.55 -7.59
C ASP A 20 -15.10 -1.28 -6.21
N LEU A 21 -13.78 -1.07 -6.17
CA LEU A 21 -13.02 -0.97 -4.93
C LEU A 21 -12.60 0.48 -4.68
N TYR A 22 -13.09 1.05 -3.59
CA TYR A 22 -12.71 2.37 -3.11
C TYR A 22 -11.76 2.27 -1.93
N ILE A 23 -10.72 3.11 -1.93
CA ILE A 23 -9.76 3.20 -0.83
C ILE A 23 -9.77 4.63 -0.33
N ASP A 24 -10.32 4.83 0.87
CA ASP A 24 -10.38 6.13 1.52
C ASP A 24 -9.29 6.25 2.58
N GLY A 25 -8.37 7.20 2.37
CA GLY A 25 -7.31 7.54 3.32
C GLY A 25 -7.65 8.82 4.08
N LEU A 26 -7.72 8.74 5.40
CA LEU A 26 -7.89 9.91 6.27
C LEU A 26 -6.62 10.11 7.10
N VAL A 27 -6.08 11.33 7.07
CA VAL A 27 -4.85 11.72 7.78
C VAL A 27 -5.24 12.63 8.94
N ILE A 28 -5.09 12.17 10.19
CA ILE A 28 -5.28 13.04 11.37
C ILE A 28 -4.13 14.02 11.50
N SER A 29 -2.93 13.48 11.50
CA SER A 29 -1.68 14.19 11.74
C SER A 29 -0.58 13.50 10.97
N SER A 30 0.40 14.28 10.53
CA SER A 30 1.59 13.78 9.85
C SER A 30 2.79 14.54 10.40
N ASP A 31 3.86 13.81 10.69
CA ASP A 31 5.16 14.38 11.06
C ASP A 31 6.21 14.06 9.98
N GLY A 32 5.82 14.19 8.72
CA GLY A 32 6.62 13.79 7.57
C GLY A 32 6.24 12.43 7.01
N ASN A 33 6.90 12.08 5.90
CA ASN A 33 6.85 10.80 5.19
C ASN A 33 5.45 10.21 4.93
N LEU A 34 4.46 11.09 4.72
CA LEU A 34 3.05 10.72 4.62
C LEU A 34 2.76 9.67 3.54
N LEU A 35 3.50 9.71 2.42
CA LEU A 35 3.28 8.73 1.34
C LEU A 35 3.63 7.32 1.76
N ASP A 36 4.73 7.14 2.49
CA ASP A 36 5.22 5.84 2.92
C ASP A 36 4.25 5.24 3.94
N ALA A 37 3.78 6.07 4.88
CA ALA A 37 2.75 5.69 5.86
C ALA A 37 1.42 5.30 5.17
N LEU A 38 0.94 6.10 4.22
CA LEU A 38 -0.28 5.78 3.46
C LEU A 38 -0.11 4.50 2.63
N GLY A 39 1.04 4.30 1.98
CA GLY A 39 1.33 3.09 1.22
C GLY A 39 1.29 1.83 2.09
N ALA A 40 1.89 1.88 3.27
CA ALA A 40 1.83 0.79 4.25
C ALA A 40 0.39 0.54 4.74
N ALA A 41 -0.36 1.60 5.04
CA ALA A 41 -1.74 1.51 5.49
C ALA A 41 -2.66 0.90 4.43
N ILE A 42 -2.51 1.31 3.16
CA ILE A 42 -3.26 0.76 2.03
C ILE A 42 -2.96 -0.73 1.87
N ARG A 43 -1.69 -1.12 1.96
CA ARG A 43 -1.28 -2.52 1.87
C ARG A 43 -1.94 -3.36 2.97
N ALA A 44 -1.87 -2.91 4.22
CA ALA A 44 -2.52 -3.59 5.34
C ALA A 44 -4.04 -3.66 5.18
N ALA A 45 -4.68 -2.57 4.75
CA ALA A 45 -6.12 -2.53 4.50
C ALA A 45 -6.53 -3.54 3.43
N LEU A 46 -5.80 -3.60 2.31
CA LEU A 46 -6.07 -4.56 1.23
C LEU A 46 -5.88 -6.01 1.70
N SER A 47 -4.85 -6.30 2.50
CA SER A 47 -4.61 -7.65 3.02
C SER A 47 -5.75 -8.13 3.94
N ASN A 48 -6.33 -7.21 4.71
CA ASN A 48 -7.45 -7.52 5.60
C ASN A 48 -8.83 -7.45 4.92
N THR A 49 -8.93 -6.95 3.69
CA THR A 49 -10.23 -6.80 3.03
C THR A 49 -10.69 -8.14 2.48
N GLY A 50 -11.90 -8.57 2.88
CA GLY A 50 -12.60 -9.69 2.28
C GLY A 50 -13.52 -9.23 1.14
N ILE A 51 -13.41 -9.85 -0.03
CA ILE A 51 -14.34 -9.71 -1.14
C ILE A 51 -15.46 -10.73 -0.95
N PRO A 52 -16.73 -10.31 -0.80
CA PRO A 52 -17.83 -11.24 -0.68
C PRO A 52 -17.89 -12.20 -1.88
N SER A 53 -18.09 -13.49 -1.60
CA SER A 53 -18.34 -14.49 -2.64
C SER A 53 -19.65 -14.20 -3.34
N VAL A 54 -19.72 -14.51 -4.63
CA VAL A 54 -20.86 -14.19 -5.48
C VAL A 54 -21.33 -15.42 -6.24
N HIS A 55 -22.61 -15.74 -6.09
CA HIS A 55 -23.28 -16.80 -6.84
C HIS A 55 -24.12 -16.19 -7.96
N VAL A 56 -23.84 -16.60 -9.19
CA VAL A 56 -24.59 -16.15 -10.38
C VAL A 56 -25.64 -17.19 -10.71
N ALA A 57 -26.92 -16.80 -10.70
CA ALA A 57 -28.01 -17.71 -11.02
C ALA A 57 -27.93 -18.18 -12.48
N ALA A 58 -27.97 -19.50 -12.70
CA ALA A 58 -27.92 -20.09 -14.04
C ALA A 58 -29.30 -19.95 -14.72
N GLY A 59 -29.48 -18.94 -15.57
CA GLY A 59 -30.74 -18.79 -16.30
C GLY A 59 -30.87 -17.60 -17.25
N ALA A 60 -30.02 -16.57 -17.15
CA ALA A 60 -30.11 -15.40 -18.01
C ALA A 60 -29.63 -15.71 -19.44
N SER A 61 -30.43 -15.33 -20.42
CA SER A 61 -29.98 -15.23 -21.82
C SER A 61 -28.81 -14.23 -21.93
N ASN A 62 -28.01 -14.30 -22.99
CA ASN A 62 -26.80 -13.46 -23.10
C ASN A 62 -27.08 -11.94 -23.05
N ASP A 63 -28.32 -11.51 -23.31
CA ASP A 63 -28.77 -10.11 -23.30
C ASP A 63 -29.41 -9.65 -21.98
N GLU A 64 -29.68 -10.55 -21.03
CA GLU A 64 -30.25 -10.20 -19.73
C GLU A 64 -29.17 -9.86 -18.69
N GLN A 65 -29.53 -8.98 -17.76
CA GLN A 65 -28.69 -8.61 -16.63
C GLN A 65 -28.63 -9.81 -15.67
N PRO A 66 -27.44 -10.32 -15.31
CA PRO A 66 -27.33 -11.50 -14.46
C PRO A 66 -27.93 -11.22 -13.07
N GLU A 67 -28.70 -12.17 -12.56
CA GLU A 67 -29.13 -12.14 -11.17
C GLU A 67 -27.97 -12.64 -10.29
N VAL A 68 -27.60 -11.81 -9.33
CA VAL A 68 -26.39 -11.94 -8.54
C VAL A 68 -26.78 -12.05 -7.08
N ASP A 69 -26.39 -13.15 -6.45
CA ASP A 69 -26.55 -13.38 -5.02
C ASP A 69 -25.20 -13.24 -4.32
N ILE A 70 -25.14 -12.42 -3.28
CA ILE A 70 -23.90 -12.06 -2.58
C ILE A 70 -23.90 -12.77 -1.23
N SER A 71 -22.83 -13.51 -0.93
CA SER A 71 -22.68 -14.21 0.35
C SER A 71 -22.28 -13.25 1.47
N ASP A 72 -22.92 -13.40 2.63
CA ASP A 72 -22.56 -12.69 3.87
C ASP A 72 -21.55 -13.48 4.73
N GLU A 73 -21.25 -14.73 4.38
CA GLU A 73 -20.44 -15.66 5.19
C GLU A 73 -19.12 -16.05 4.52
N GLU A 74 -19.07 -16.03 3.19
CA GLU A 74 -17.91 -16.45 2.42
C GLU A 74 -17.21 -15.24 1.80
N PHE A 75 -15.92 -15.07 2.11
CA PHE A 75 -15.10 -13.99 1.58
C PHE A 75 -13.83 -14.54 0.94
N LEU A 76 -13.47 -13.99 -0.21
CA LEU A 76 -12.19 -14.18 -0.87
C LEU A 76 -11.22 -13.09 -0.41
N GLN A 77 -9.98 -13.46 -0.10
CA GLN A 77 -8.95 -12.46 0.18
C GLN A 77 -8.32 -11.93 -1.10
N PHE A 78 -7.91 -10.65 -1.07
CA PHE A 78 -7.11 -10.06 -2.13
C PHE A 78 -5.71 -10.67 -2.19
N ASP A 79 -5.22 -10.92 -3.41
CA ASP A 79 -3.79 -11.09 -3.61
C ASP A 79 -3.08 -9.74 -3.47
N THR A 80 -2.34 -9.59 -2.38
CA THR A 80 -1.58 -8.36 -2.08
C THR A 80 -0.09 -8.46 -2.42
N THR A 81 0.35 -9.54 -3.07
CA THR A 81 1.77 -9.73 -3.45
C THR A 81 2.27 -8.66 -4.42
N GLY A 82 1.38 -8.15 -5.27
CA GLY A 82 1.65 -7.07 -6.22
C GLY A 82 1.58 -5.66 -5.63
N VAL A 83 1.06 -5.48 -4.42
CA VAL A 83 0.90 -4.15 -3.80
C VAL A 83 2.27 -3.63 -3.35
N PRO A 84 2.75 -2.51 -3.90
CA PRO A 84 4.07 -1.99 -3.57
C PRO A 84 4.09 -1.28 -2.22
N VAL A 85 5.28 -1.18 -1.63
CA VAL A 85 5.57 -0.23 -0.56
C VAL A 85 6.25 1.01 -1.15
N ILE A 86 6.07 2.16 -0.50
CA ILE A 86 6.72 3.41 -0.90
C ILE A 86 7.89 3.65 0.06
N VAL A 87 9.04 4.00 -0.52
CA VAL A 87 10.23 4.43 0.23
C VAL A 87 10.61 5.81 -0.27
N THR A 88 10.67 6.77 0.65
CA THR A 88 11.06 8.16 0.36
C THR A 88 12.51 8.43 0.80
N LEU A 89 13.30 8.95 -0.14
CA LEU A 89 14.67 9.38 0.09
C LEU A 89 14.78 10.89 -0.08
N THR A 90 15.35 11.56 0.93
CA THR A 90 15.39 13.03 1.00
C THR A 90 16.82 13.54 0.87
N LYS A 91 17.04 14.53 0.01
CA LYS A 91 18.35 15.17 -0.19
C LYS A 91 18.49 16.41 0.68
N VAL A 92 19.48 16.38 1.57
CA VAL A 92 19.88 17.50 2.44
C VAL A 92 21.30 17.93 2.06
N GLY A 93 21.43 19.11 1.46
CA GLY A 93 22.72 19.61 0.97
C GLY A 93 23.34 18.72 -0.11
N LYS A 94 24.51 18.13 0.17
CA LYS A 94 25.22 17.19 -0.73
C LYS A 94 24.99 15.71 -0.39
N HIS A 95 24.24 15.42 0.68
CA HIS A 95 23.97 14.07 1.16
C HIS A 95 22.49 13.76 1.02
N TYR A 96 22.13 12.48 1.13
CA TYR A 96 20.74 12.04 1.19
C TYR A 96 20.52 11.20 2.45
N ILE A 97 19.35 11.36 3.03
CA ILE A 97 18.84 10.65 4.19
C ILE A 97 17.78 9.68 3.68
N VAL A 98 17.85 8.46 4.16
CA VAL A 98 16.87 7.41 3.90
C VAL A 98 16.08 7.29 5.17
N ASP A 99 14.80 7.65 5.13
CA ASP A 99 13.94 7.45 6.27
C ASP A 99 13.47 5.99 6.28
N TYR A 100 13.72 5.30 7.39
CA TYR A 100 13.37 3.90 7.57
C TYR A 100 12.22 3.86 8.56
N LEU A 101 11.00 3.76 8.03
CA LEU A 101 9.76 3.76 8.81
C LEU A 101 9.89 2.88 10.08
N ASN A 102 10.06 3.52 11.25
CA ASN A 102 9.91 2.89 12.57
C ASN A 102 8.48 3.11 13.11
N TYR A 103 7.49 3.10 12.22
CA TYR A 103 6.08 3.41 12.49
C TYR A 103 5.31 2.32 13.24
N LEU A 104 5.98 1.29 13.73
CA LEU A 104 5.32 0.09 14.27
C LEU A 104 5.22 0.10 15.80
N GLY A 105 4.92 1.27 16.35
CA GLY A 105 4.42 1.42 17.70
C GLY A 105 2.90 1.26 17.70
N ARG A 106 2.42 -0.01 17.76
CA ARG A 106 1.05 -0.38 18.15
C ARG A 106 -0.05 -0.18 17.08
N ILE A 107 -0.14 -1.11 16.12
CA ILE A 107 -1.37 -1.33 15.35
C ILE A 107 -2.30 -2.16 16.26
N THR A 108 -3.30 -1.53 16.87
CA THR A 108 -4.38 -2.23 17.57
C THR A 108 -5.73 -1.77 17.03
N GLY A 109 -6.40 -2.63 16.27
CA GLY A 109 -7.81 -2.53 15.86
C GLY A 109 -8.05 -1.84 14.51
N LEU A 110 -8.23 -2.61 13.44
CA LEU A 110 -8.49 -2.09 12.10
C LEU A 110 -9.99 -2.05 11.77
N ARG A 111 -10.66 -0.97 12.17
CA ARG A 111 -11.84 -0.46 11.46
C ARG A 111 -11.48 0.94 11.01
N VAL A 112 -11.01 1.10 9.76
CA VAL A 112 -10.40 2.31 9.15
C VAL A 112 -10.67 3.59 9.96
N THR A 113 -9.88 3.74 11.03
CA THR A 113 -9.89 4.87 11.95
C THR A 113 -8.44 5.00 12.38
N LEU A 114 -7.71 5.75 11.57
CA LEU A 114 -6.72 6.72 11.98
C LEU A 114 -5.60 6.23 12.93
N LEU A 115 -4.42 6.08 12.34
CA LEU A 115 -3.15 5.89 13.04
C LEU A 115 -2.78 7.17 13.83
N GLU A 116 -2.73 7.08 15.16
CA GLU A 116 -1.88 7.94 15.98
C GLU A 116 -0.47 7.36 15.98
N LEU A 117 0.51 8.10 15.43
CA LEU A 117 1.91 7.66 15.34
C LEU A 117 2.80 8.69 16.03
N PHE A 118 3.32 8.33 17.21
CA PHE A 118 4.41 9.01 17.91
C PHE A 118 5.51 7.97 18.20
N GLY A 119 6.66 8.07 17.52
CA GLY A 119 7.83 7.21 17.78
C GLY A 119 9.08 7.72 17.04
N PRO A 120 10.25 7.87 17.70
CA PRO A 120 11.33 8.73 17.23
C PRO A 120 12.29 7.99 16.28
N ALA A 121 12.13 8.22 14.98
CA ALA A 121 13.18 8.17 13.96
C ALA A 121 12.55 8.61 12.63
N ASP A 122 12.21 9.90 12.56
CA ASP A 122 11.54 10.50 11.40
C ASP A 122 12.52 11.41 10.67
N ALA A 123 12.44 11.44 9.34
CA ALA A 123 12.58 12.70 8.63
C ALA A 123 11.40 13.57 9.05
N THR A 124 11.53 14.17 10.24
CA THR A 124 10.49 15.01 10.86
C THR A 124 10.01 16.07 9.88
N SER A 125 8.83 16.65 10.13
CA SER A 125 8.36 17.85 9.41
C SER A 125 9.45 18.93 9.30
N GLU A 126 10.33 19.01 10.30
CA GLU A 126 11.48 19.91 10.34
C GLU A 126 12.56 19.53 9.32
N GLU A 127 12.91 18.25 9.20
CA GLU A 127 13.87 17.76 8.19
C GLU A 127 13.32 17.89 6.76
N GLU A 128 12.03 17.58 6.55
CA GLU A 128 11.35 17.85 5.27
C GLU A 128 11.35 19.35 4.95
N SER A 129 11.20 20.24 5.94
CA SER A 129 11.25 21.69 5.71
C SER A 129 12.60 22.17 5.18
N GLN A 130 13.69 21.48 5.55
CA GLN A 130 15.06 21.80 5.14
C GLN A 130 15.50 21.04 3.88
N MET A 131 14.63 20.23 3.28
CA MET A 131 14.98 19.43 2.12
C MET A 131 15.14 20.27 0.86
N SER A 132 16.10 19.89 0.02
CA SER A 132 16.26 20.49 -1.31
C SER A 132 15.49 19.73 -2.40
N SER A 133 15.32 18.43 -2.22
CA SER A 133 14.55 17.54 -3.10
C SER A 133 14.36 16.17 -2.44
N ALA A 134 13.31 15.44 -2.79
CA ALA A 134 13.12 14.04 -2.38
C ALA A 134 12.65 13.20 -3.56
N VAL A 135 12.85 11.90 -3.45
CA VAL A 135 12.38 10.90 -4.41
C VAL A 135 11.63 9.83 -3.64
N SER A 136 10.34 9.69 -3.91
CA SER A 136 9.52 8.58 -3.43
C SER A 136 9.47 7.51 -4.51
N ILE A 137 9.82 6.27 -4.16
CA ILE A 137 9.90 5.13 -5.08
C ILE A 137 8.96 4.05 -4.56
N SER A 138 8.01 3.62 -5.37
CA SER A 138 7.15 2.48 -5.05
C SER A 138 7.74 1.20 -5.62
N ILE A 139 7.88 0.17 -4.79
CA ILE A 139 8.55 -1.08 -5.14
C ILE A 139 7.70 -2.25 -4.65
N ASN A 140 7.43 -3.21 -5.54
CA ASN A 140 6.70 -4.43 -5.19
C ASN A 140 7.62 -5.50 -4.59
N ARG A 141 7.03 -6.64 -4.19
CA ARG A 141 7.76 -7.74 -3.55
C ARG A 141 8.88 -8.32 -4.44
N GLN A 142 8.70 -8.28 -5.76
CA GLN A 142 9.69 -8.75 -6.72
C GLN A 142 10.87 -7.77 -6.88
N GLY A 143 10.79 -6.58 -6.28
CA GLY A 143 11.79 -5.52 -6.44
C GLY A 143 11.62 -4.71 -7.73
N HIS A 144 10.48 -4.82 -8.41
CA HIS A 144 10.16 -3.98 -9.56
C HIS A 144 9.65 -2.61 -9.09
N ILE A 145 10.09 -1.56 -9.78
CA ILE A 145 9.63 -0.20 -9.53
C ILE A 145 8.25 -0.03 -10.18
N CYS A 146 7.25 0.28 -9.37
CA CYS A 146 5.87 0.52 -9.80
C CYS A 146 5.60 2.00 -10.08
N GLY A 147 6.46 2.89 -9.59
CA GLY A 147 6.31 4.33 -9.72
C GLY A 147 7.43 5.08 -9.02
N MET A 148 7.70 6.29 -9.50
CA MET A 148 8.69 7.18 -8.92
C MET A 148 8.20 8.62 -9.03
N THR A 149 8.30 9.37 -7.93
CA THR A 149 7.93 10.79 -7.90
C THR A 149 9.03 11.60 -7.24
N LYS A 150 9.55 12.59 -7.95
CA LYS A 150 10.46 13.59 -7.38
C LYS A 150 9.66 14.78 -6.85
N ARG A 151 9.99 15.21 -5.64
CA ARG A 151 9.48 16.43 -5.00
C ARG A 151 10.61 17.42 -4.74
N GLY A 152 10.26 18.69 -4.55
CA GLY A 152 11.20 19.79 -4.31
C GLY A 152 11.85 20.36 -5.57
N GLY A 153 12.46 21.54 -5.42
CA GLY A 153 12.92 22.37 -6.54
C GLY A 153 14.34 22.12 -7.02
N SER A 154 15.19 21.42 -6.26
CA SER A 154 16.58 21.21 -6.66
C SER A 154 16.74 20.07 -7.67
N GLY A 155 17.75 20.18 -8.53
CA GLY A 155 18.14 19.09 -9.42
C GLY A 155 18.78 17.92 -8.65
N ILE A 156 18.54 16.71 -9.15
CA ILE A 156 19.20 15.49 -8.69
C ILE A 156 19.93 14.90 -9.90
N ASP A 157 21.20 14.57 -9.72
CA ASP A 157 21.99 13.92 -10.77
C ASP A 157 21.42 12.51 -11.04
N PRO A 158 21.28 12.08 -12.30
CA PRO A 158 20.78 10.74 -12.63
C PRO A 158 21.55 9.60 -11.93
N SER A 159 22.86 9.74 -11.72
CA SER A 159 23.65 8.73 -11.00
C SER A 159 23.16 8.57 -9.55
N VAL A 160 22.85 9.67 -8.88
CA VAL A 160 22.30 9.66 -7.52
C VAL A 160 20.91 9.06 -7.48
N ILE A 161 20.09 9.25 -8.52
CA ILE A 161 18.78 8.59 -8.62
C ILE A 161 18.95 7.07 -8.68
N LEU A 162 19.94 6.57 -9.44
CA LEU A 162 20.22 5.13 -9.52
C LEU A 162 20.69 4.56 -8.17
N ASP A 163 21.49 5.30 -7.43
CA ASP A 163 21.89 4.93 -6.07
C ASP A 163 20.67 4.91 -5.13
N MET A 164 19.80 5.92 -5.22
CA MET A 164 18.55 6.00 -4.44
C MET A 164 17.63 4.83 -4.72
N ILE A 165 17.49 4.41 -5.99
CA ILE A 165 16.74 3.22 -6.37
C ILE A 165 17.32 1.97 -5.73
N SER A 166 18.65 1.82 -5.77
CA SER A 166 19.32 0.64 -5.23
C SER A 166 19.10 0.51 -3.72
N VAL A 167 19.18 1.64 -3.01
CA VAL A 167 18.88 1.71 -1.57
C VAL A 167 17.40 1.44 -1.31
N ALA A 168 16.50 2.08 -2.05
CA ALA A 168 15.06 1.87 -1.91
C ALA A 168 14.67 0.40 -2.09
N ASN A 169 15.26 -0.30 -3.07
CA ASN A 169 14.98 -1.72 -3.31
C ASN A 169 15.42 -2.61 -2.16
N PHE A 170 16.58 -2.29 -1.55
CA PHE A 170 17.06 -3.02 -0.38
C PHE A 170 16.17 -2.79 0.85
N VAL A 171 15.76 -1.54 1.08
CA VAL A 171 14.87 -1.13 2.18
C VAL A 171 13.48 -1.73 2.01
N SER A 172 12.93 -1.68 0.80
CA SER A 172 11.54 -2.11 0.52
C SER A 172 11.31 -3.58 0.82
N ARG A 173 12.30 -4.45 0.57
CA ARG A 173 12.20 -5.89 0.86
C ARG A 173 11.99 -6.17 2.34
N GLN A 174 12.83 -5.58 3.17
CA GLN A 174 12.75 -5.69 4.62
C GLN A 174 11.46 -5.06 5.16
N LEU A 175 11.01 -3.94 4.57
CA LEU A 175 9.75 -3.29 4.95
C LEU A 175 8.54 -4.18 4.62
N ILE A 176 8.51 -4.79 3.43
CA ILE A 176 7.44 -5.72 3.02
C ILE A 176 7.38 -6.92 3.97
N GLU A 177 8.52 -7.54 4.29
CA GLU A 177 8.58 -8.67 5.22
C GLU A 177 8.06 -8.30 6.60
N LYS A 178 8.43 -7.13 7.11
CA LYS A 178 7.97 -6.65 8.41
C LYS A 178 6.47 -6.35 8.41
N LEU A 179 5.97 -5.67 7.37
CA LEU A 179 4.53 -5.40 7.24
C LEU A 179 3.73 -6.70 7.15
N ASP A 180 4.18 -7.68 6.37
CA ASP A 180 3.53 -8.99 6.29
C ASP A 180 3.45 -9.67 7.65
N SER A 181 4.55 -9.69 8.41
CA SER A 181 4.59 -10.30 9.73
C SER A 181 3.58 -9.67 10.68
N GLU A 182 3.43 -8.35 10.65
CA GLU A 182 2.56 -7.61 11.56
C GLU A 182 1.09 -7.71 11.16
N ILE A 183 0.80 -7.72 9.85
CA ILE A 183 -0.54 -7.99 9.32
C ILE A 183 -1.00 -9.39 9.76
N SER A 184 -0.16 -10.41 9.55
CA SER A 184 -0.50 -11.78 9.97
C SER A 184 -0.64 -11.92 11.50
N ALA A 185 0.15 -11.18 12.29
CA ALA A 185 0.03 -11.19 13.74
C ALA A 185 -1.29 -10.52 14.22
N ALA A 186 -1.72 -9.44 13.55
CA ALA A 186 -2.98 -8.78 13.85
C ALA A 186 -4.19 -9.68 13.56
N GLU A 187 -4.20 -10.38 12.42
CA GLU A 187 -5.26 -11.33 12.04
C GLU A 187 -5.41 -12.48 13.04
N ALA A 188 -4.31 -12.97 13.62
CA ALA A 188 -4.35 -14.04 14.62
C ALA A 188 -5.03 -13.60 15.92
N ASN A 189 -4.79 -12.36 16.36
CA ASN A 189 -5.37 -11.83 17.59
C ASN A 189 -6.89 -11.59 17.49
N GLU A 190 -7.40 -11.29 16.29
CA GLU A 190 -8.84 -11.11 16.07
C GLU A 190 -9.63 -12.42 16.14
N LYS A 191 -9.00 -13.57 15.86
CA LYS A 191 -9.66 -14.90 15.94
C LYS A 191 -9.74 -15.46 17.37
N ASP A 192 -8.93 -14.94 18.29
CA ASP A 192 -8.88 -15.35 19.69
C ASP A 192 -9.74 -14.46 20.63
N SER A 193 -10.44 -13.46 20.08
CA SER A 193 -11.28 -12.48 20.78
C SER A 193 -12.77 -12.77 20.65
#